data_AF-A0A7C1K3D0-F1
#
_entry.id   AF-A0A7C1K3D0-F1
#
_cell.length_a   1.000
_cell.length_b   1.000
_cell.length_c   1.000
_cell.angle_alpha   90.00
_cell.angle_beta   90.00
_cell.angle_gamma   90.00
#
_symmetry.space_group_name_H-M   'P 1'
#
loop_
_entity.id
_entity.type
_entity.pdbx_description
1 polymer ?
#
loop_
_entity_poly.entity_id
_entity_poly.type
_entity_poly.pdbx_seq_one_letter_code
_entity_poly.pdbx_strand_id
1 'polypeptide(L)'
;MDKSSNSTAAIASRMLVAIAASLACALLSVLLQRGDLCAAQPAVGQVRLELVGDPLTAAAAFQEWAQTLGQAGIKNVRIRGAAAGDKVGIEVLGPPEQPIYVVTGIVQSRDELILPGGRYRKSHIKQIANWLDELARLGPAERRPAKVAFGLTKQQFAEILEHARQPVGFSTKGLPRLEAIQRVSRTLRLPVETAKGLAAATGDDVVAEELAELSCGTALACLLRPAGYCLVPRSLNGRAGFAIVQSQPAMEIWPIGWEPPPDKSLKQLAPDLLEVINVHLEKVPASDVISAISQRVKVPALLDHNALARHGIEPAKAIVDVPPGKITYAAALRRALFQAGLKYELRLDEADKPLLWITTLKPL
;
A
#
# COMPACT_ATOMS: atom_id res chain seq x y z
N MET A 1 20.75 49.27 -61.06
CA MET A 1 19.78 48.35 -60.43
C MET A 1 20.53 47.53 -59.41
N ASP A 2 20.31 47.75 -58.12
CA ASP A 2 20.34 46.70 -57.07
C ASP A 2 19.94 47.31 -55.73
N LYS A 3 18.62 47.56 -55.59
CA LYS A 3 17.98 47.94 -54.32
C LYS A 3 17.54 46.71 -53.50
N SER A 4 17.99 45.50 -53.88
CA SER A 4 17.50 44.24 -53.29
C SER A 4 18.29 43.76 -52.06
N SER A 5 19.53 44.20 -51.84
CA SER A 5 20.41 43.60 -50.82
C SER A 5 20.25 44.17 -49.39
N ASN A 6 19.72 45.40 -49.23
CA ASN A 6 19.60 46.02 -47.90
C ASN A 6 18.30 45.68 -47.14
N SER A 7 17.32 45.04 -47.79
CA SER A 7 16.03 44.72 -47.16
C SER A 7 16.06 43.38 -46.40
N THR A 8 16.86 42.42 -46.86
CA THR A 8 16.97 41.08 -46.27
C THR A 8 17.71 41.08 -44.93
N ALA A 9 18.72 41.94 -44.75
CA ALA A 9 19.46 42.06 -43.48
C ALA A 9 18.60 42.64 -42.34
N ALA A 10 17.71 43.60 -42.65
CA ALA A 10 16.83 44.22 -41.66
C ALA A 10 15.69 43.29 -41.19
N ILE A 11 15.23 42.39 -42.07
CA ILE A 11 14.19 41.40 -41.75
C ILE A 11 14.77 40.28 -40.87
N ALA A 12 15.98 39.80 -41.16
CA ALA A 12 16.66 38.78 -40.36
C ALA A 12 16.95 39.26 -38.92
N SER A 13 17.37 40.53 -38.76
CA SER A 13 17.66 41.10 -37.44
C SER A 13 16.40 41.34 -36.60
N ARG A 14 15.25 41.61 -37.23
CA ARG A 14 13.95 41.76 -36.53
C ARG A 14 13.35 40.40 -36.12
N MET A 15 13.59 39.35 -36.90
CA MET A 15 13.13 37.99 -36.58
C MET A 15 13.90 37.37 -35.42
N LEU A 16 15.22 37.62 -35.33
CA LEU A 16 16.08 37.16 -34.22
C LEU A 16 15.73 37.82 -32.87
N VAL A 17 15.36 39.11 -32.87
CA VAL A 17 14.93 39.81 -31.65
C VAL A 17 13.55 39.33 -31.16
N ALA A 18 12.64 38.98 -32.09
CA ALA A 18 11.33 38.43 -31.74
C ALA A 18 11.42 37.00 -31.16
N ILE A 19 12.32 36.15 -31.68
CA ILE A 19 12.53 34.79 -31.17
C ILE A 19 13.24 34.81 -29.80
N ALA A 20 14.18 35.74 -29.58
CA ALA A 20 14.82 35.93 -28.28
C ALA A 20 13.85 36.43 -27.19
N ALA A 21 12.90 37.31 -27.55
CA ALA A 21 11.87 37.78 -26.63
C ALA A 21 10.84 36.68 -26.26
N SER A 22 10.50 35.80 -27.21
CA SER A 22 9.62 34.65 -26.95
C SER A 22 10.30 33.54 -26.15
N LEU A 23 11.60 33.29 -26.33
CA LEU A 23 12.34 32.35 -25.47
C LEU A 23 12.55 32.88 -24.05
N ALA A 24 12.76 34.19 -23.88
CA ALA A 24 12.87 34.81 -22.55
C ALA A 24 11.53 34.75 -21.78
N CYS A 25 10.40 34.98 -22.44
CA CYS A 25 9.08 34.82 -21.82
C CYS A 25 8.75 33.34 -21.51
N ALA A 26 9.12 32.39 -22.37
CA ALA A 26 8.88 30.96 -22.12
C ALA A 26 9.76 30.42 -20.96
N LEU A 27 11.00 30.89 -20.81
CA LEU A 27 11.87 30.54 -19.68
C LEU A 27 11.44 31.22 -18.37
N LEU A 28 10.88 32.44 -18.43
CA LEU A 28 10.32 33.10 -17.25
C LEU A 28 9.00 32.45 -16.79
N SER A 29 8.18 31.93 -17.72
CA SER A 29 6.96 31.18 -17.39
C SER A 29 7.23 29.79 -16.79
N VAL A 30 8.34 29.13 -17.14
CA VAL A 30 8.74 27.84 -16.55
C VAL A 30 9.41 28.01 -15.18
N LEU A 31 10.01 29.16 -14.90
CA LEU A 31 10.61 29.46 -13.58
C LEU A 31 9.59 29.94 -12.54
N LEU A 32 8.43 30.49 -12.95
CA LEU A 32 7.37 30.92 -12.04
C LEU A 32 6.31 29.85 -11.71
N GLN A 33 6.37 28.66 -12.32
CA GLN A 33 5.52 27.51 -11.96
C GLN A 33 6.18 26.51 -11.00
N ARG A 34 7.41 26.78 -10.52
CA ARG A 34 8.01 26.10 -9.37
C ARG A 34 7.70 26.82 -8.06
N GLY A 35 6.45 27.25 -7.90
CA GLY A 35 5.92 27.65 -6.60
C GLY A 35 5.79 26.43 -5.72
N ASP A 36 6.78 26.26 -4.85
CA ASP A 36 6.78 25.49 -3.61
C ASP A 36 5.46 24.77 -3.26
N LEU A 37 5.31 23.53 -3.75
CA LEU A 37 4.71 22.49 -2.92
C LEU A 37 5.81 21.97 -1.99
N CYS A 38 6.33 22.87 -1.16
CA CYS A 38 6.93 22.46 0.09
C CYS A 38 5.77 21.85 0.88
N ALA A 39 5.64 20.52 0.79
CA ALA A 39 4.74 19.80 1.68
C ALA A 39 5.15 20.22 3.09
N ALA A 40 4.34 21.07 3.71
CA ALA A 40 4.54 21.51 5.08
C ALA A 40 4.74 20.25 5.90
N GLN A 41 5.98 20.02 6.35
CA GLN A 41 6.23 18.99 7.34
C GLN A 41 5.26 19.31 8.48
N PRO A 42 4.49 18.32 8.99
CA PRO A 42 3.61 18.58 10.12
C PRO A 42 4.49 19.16 11.21
N ALA A 43 4.27 20.43 11.52
CA ALA A 43 5.10 21.14 12.46
C ALA A 43 5.04 20.39 13.78
N VAL A 44 6.21 20.14 14.37
CA VAL A 44 6.29 19.53 15.69
C VAL A 44 5.56 20.45 16.65
N GLY A 45 4.37 20.03 17.08
CA GLY A 45 3.53 20.79 17.98
C GLY A 45 4.17 20.84 19.37
N GLN A 46 3.97 21.95 20.07
CA GLN A 46 4.44 22.08 21.44
C GLN A 46 3.41 21.48 22.39
N VAL A 47 3.83 20.55 23.25
CA VAL A 47 2.95 20.01 24.30
C VAL A 47 3.16 20.78 25.60
N ARG A 48 2.06 21.15 26.24
CA ARG A 48 2.00 21.74 27.58
C ARG A 48 1.14 20.84 28.46
N LEU A 49 1.70 20.36 29.57
CA LEU A 49 0.99 19.49 30.50
C LEU A 49 0.50 20.32 31.69
N GLU A 50 -0.81 20.37 31.90
CA GLU A 50 -1.43 20.98 33.07
C GLU A 50 -1.91 19.90 34.04
N LEU A 51 -1.34 19.90 35.25
CA LEU A 51 -1.78 19.03 36.33
C LEU A 51 -2.72 19.82 37.25
N VAL A 52 -3.94 19.30 37.39
CA VAL A 52 -5.00 19.87 38.23
C VAL A 52 -5.39 18.90 39.34
N GLY A 53 -5.91 19.43 40.44
CA GLY A 53 -6.25 18.67 41.64
C GLY A 53 -6.44 19.60 42.84
N ASP A 54 -6.86 19.06 43.97
CA ASP A 54 -7.14 19.85 45.17
C ASP A 54 -5.84 20.26 45.88
N PRO A 55 -5.49 21.57 45.90
CA PRO A 55 -4.24 22.05 46.50
C PRO A 55 -4.16 21.82 48.02
N LEU A 56 -5.28 21.66 48.73
CA LEU A 56 -5.29 21.46 50.19
C LEU A 56 -4.91 20.03 50.59
N THR A 57 -5.18 19.05 49.73
CA THR A 57 -4.97 17.62 50.02
C THR A 57 -3.86 16.98 49.17
N ALA A 58 -3.55 17.55 48.01
CA ALA A 58 -2.63 16.96 47.02
C ALA A 58 -1.28 17.69 46.86
N ALA A 59 -0.94 18.68 47.70
CA ALA A 59 0.30 19.46 47.58
C ALA A 59 1.58 18.60 47.49
N ALA A 60 1.71 17.57 48.32
CA ALA A 60 2.83 16.62 48.27
C ALA A 60 2.80 15.76 46.99
N ALA A 61 1.61 15.31 46.57
CA ALA A 61 1.45 14.54 45.34
C ALA A 61 1.89 15.34 44.10
N PHE A 62 1.55 16.63 44.05
CA PHE A 62 1.95 17.54 42.98
C PHE A 62 3.46 17.69 42.87
N GLN A 63 4.17 17.91 44.00
CA GLN A 63 5.64 18.02 43.99
C GLN A 63 6.30 16.73 43.51
N GLU A 64 5.85 15.57 44.00
CA GLU A 64 6.39 14.27 43.61
C GLU A 64 6.16 13.98 42.12
N TRP A 65 4.98 14.31 41.58
CA TRP A 65 4.69 14.17 40.16
C TRP A 65 5.51 15.13 39.29
N ALA A 66 5.66 16.40 39.69
CA ALA A 66 6.50 17.36 38.97
C ALA A 66 7.96 16.89 38.90
N GLN A 67 8.49 16.38 40.00
CA GLN A 67 9.86 15.86 40.06
C GLN A 67 10.02 14.62 39.17
N THR A 68 9.07 13.69 39.21
CA THR A 68 9.09 12.46 38.41
C THR A 68 9.00 12.76 36.91
N LEU A 69 8.09 13.67 36.51
CA LEU A 69 7.94 14.12 35.11
C LEU A 69 9.17 14.88 34.63
N GLY A 70 9.75 15.74 35.46
CA GLY A 70 10.98 16.48 35.16
C GLY A 70 12.19 15.56 34.96
N GLN A 71 12.35 14.53 35.81
CA GLN A 71 13.40 13.52 35.65
C GLN A 71 13.26 12.70 34.37
N ALA A 72 12.03 12.49 33.89
CA ALA A 72 11.76 11.82 32.62
C ALA A 72 11.94 12.74 31.40
N GLY A 73 12.37 13.98 31.58
CA GLY A 73 12.64 14.93 30.49
C GLY A 73 11.40 15.62 29.94
N ILE A 74 10.24 15.50 30.61
CA ILE A 74 9.00 16.14 30.18
C ILE A 74 9.07 17.63 30.51
N LYS A 75 9.00 18.46 29.47
CA LYS A 75 9.11 19.93 29.56
C LYS A 75 7.71 20.56 29.58
N ASN A 76 7.61 21.80 30.06
CA ASN A 76 6.37 22.60 30.09
C ASN A 76 5.22 22.00 30.94
N VAL A 77 5.55 21.50 32.14
CA VAL A 77 4.56 21.07 33.13
C VAL A 77 4.14 22.28 33.98
N ARG A 78 2.83 22.53 34.08
CA ARG A 78 2.25 23.56 34.95
C ARG A 78 1.33 22.88 35.96
N ILE A 79 1.41 23.31 37.22
CA ILE A 79 0.54 22.83 38.29
C ILE A 79 -0.40 23.96 38.67
N ARG A 80 -1.71 23.66 38.77
CA ARG A 80 -2.72 24.61 39.23
C ARG A 80 -3.78 23.90 40.07
N GLY A 81 -4.47 24.65 40.93
CA GLY A 81 -5.62 24.13 41.66
C GLY A 81 -6.78 23.80 40.71
N ALA A 82 -7.59 22.81 41.09
CA ALA A 82 -8.79 22.46 40.34
C ALA A 82 -9.81 23.61 40.35
N ALA A 83 -10.31 23.98 39.17
CA ALA A 83 -11.40 24.92 38.98
C ALA A 83 -12.72 24.17 38.74
N ALA A 84 -13.85 24.81 39.03
CA ALA A 84 -15.17 24.25 38.76
C ALA A 84 -15.34 24.04 37.24
N GLY A 85 -15.39 22.78 36.80
CA GLY A 85 -15.52 22.41 35.38
C GLY A 85 -14.26 21.79 34.75
N ASP A 86 -13.15 21.66 35.48
CA ASP A 86 -11.96 20.97 34.97
C ASP A 86 -12.26 19.52 34.60
N LYS A 87 -11.90 19.14 33.38
CA LYS A 87 -12.02 17.78 32.85
C LYS A 87 -10.71 17.36 32.19
N VAL A 88 -10.42 16.06 32.24
CA VAL A 88 -9.31 15.48 31.50
C VAL A 88 -9.57 15.66 30.01
N GLY A 89 -8.61 16.21 29.28
CA GLY A 89 -8.77 16.52 27.86
C GLY A 89 -7.53 17.07 27.19
N ILE A 90 -7.58 17.24 25.87
CA ILE A 90 -6.55 17.89 25.07
C ILE A 90 -7.17 19.07 24.34
N GLU A 91 -6.71 20.27 24.66
CA GLU A 91 -7.06 21.48 23.93
C GLU A 91 -5.97 21.83 22.91
N VAL A 92 -6.39 22.25 21.72
CA VAL A 92 -5.47 22.67 20.65
C VAL A 92 -5.54 24.18 20.52
N LEU A 93 -4.44 24.85 20.85
CA LEU A 93 -4.28 26.30 20.73
C LEU A 93 -3.25 26.64 19.65
N GLY A 94 -3.24 27.90 19.21
CA GLY A 94 -2.27 28.39 18.22
C GLY A 94 -2.64 28.05 16.75
N PRO A 95 -1.85 28.56 15.80
CA PRO A 95 -2.09 28.32 14.38
C PRO A 95 -1.81 26.86 13.99
N PRO A 96 -2.43 26.32 12.93
CA PRO A 96 -2.20 24.94 12.46
C PRO A 96 -0.73 24.64 12.13
N GLU A 97 0.03 25.68 11.80
CA GLU A 97 1.46 25.61 11.49
C GLU A 97 2.36 25.50 12.72
N GLN A 98 1.87 25.82 13.93
CA GLN A 98 2.58 25.66 15.20
C GLN A 98 1.54 25.37 16.32
N PRO A 99 0.94 24.18 16.33
CA PRO A 99 -0.10 23.87 17.30
C PRO A 99 0.50 23.69 18.70
N ILE A 100 -0.19 24.24 19.70
CA ILE A 100 0.10 24.06 21.12
C ILE A 100 -0.97 23.11 21.68
N TYR A 101 -0.55 21.91 22.06
CA TYR A 101 -1.41 20.90 22.67
C TYR A 101 -1.38 21.05 24.20
N VAL A 102 -2.45 21.59 24.77
CA VAL A 102 -2.62 21.71 26.22
C VAL A 102 -3.31 20.45 26.72
N VAL A 103 -2.57 19.62 27.46
CA VAL A 103 -3.06 18.38 28.05
C VAL A 103 -3.44 18.64 29.50
N THR A 104 -4.71 18.45 29.85
CA THR A 104 -5.18 18.56 31.23
C THR A 104 -5.22 17.18 31.88
N GLY A 105 -4.43 16.98 32.92
CA GLY A 105 -4.38 15.77 33.75
C GLY A 105 -4.84 16.03 35.17
N ILE A 106 -5.56 15.08 35.77
CA ILE A 106 -6.06 15.19 37.15
C ILE A 106 -5.18 14.31 38.05
N VAL A 107 -4.56 14.92 39.06
CA VAL A 107 -3.84 14.19 40.12
C VAL A 107 -4.88 13.69 41.13
N GLN A 108 -5.10 12.39 41.16
CA GLN A 108 -6.07 11.76 42.05
C GLN A 108 -5.45 11.41 43.40
N SER A 109 -4.19 10.96 43.40
CA SER A 109 -3.44 10.61 44.61
C SER A 109 -1.93 10.75 44.41
N ARG A 110 -1.14 10.43 45.43
CA ARG A 110 0.34 10.44 45.35
C ARG A 110 0.90 9.50 44.28
N ASP A 111 0.18 8.46 43.86
CA ASP A 111 0.67 7.50 42.86
C ASP A 111 -0.25 7.37 41.64
N GLU A 112 -1.32 8.16 41.53
CA GLU A 112 -2.27 8.05 40.42
C GLU A 112 -2.52 9.39 39.75
N LEU A 113 -2.22 9.43 38.44
CA LEU A 113 -2.45 10.55 37.55
C LEU A 113 -3.39 10.11 36.42
N ILE A 114 -4.48 10.85 36.22
CA ILE A 114 -5.41 10.61 35.13
C ILE A 114 -5.05 11.54 33.97
N LEU A 115 -4.76 10.98 32.80
CA LEU A 115 -4.50 11.71 31.56
C LEU A 115 -5.48 11.28 30.46
N PRO A 116 -5.60 12.03 29.36
CA PRO A 116 -6.33 11.56 28.19
C PRO A 116 -5.78 10.19 27.74
N GLY A 117 -6.67 9.20 27.64
CA GLY A 117 -6.30 7.82 27.30
C GLY A 117 -6.12 6.86 28.48
N GLY A 118 -6.17 7.32 29.75
CA GLY A 118 -6.25 6.40 30.89
C GLY A 118 -5.66 6.90 32.21
N ARG A 119 -5.53 5.97 33.15
CA ARG A 119 -4.91 6.21 34.46
C ARG A 119 -3.48 5.70 34.46
N TYR A 120 -2.56 6.50 34.98
CA TYR A 120 -1.14 6.24 34.99
C TYR A 120 -0.58 6.28 36.41
N ARG A 121 0.36 5.39 36.69
CA ARG A 121 1.15 5.36 37.92
C ARG A 121 2.55 5.88 37.67
N LYS A 122 3.30 6.20 38.72
CA LYS A 122 4.69 6.68 38.57
C LYS A 122 5.58 5.67 37.83
N SER A 123 5.31 4.38 37.98
CA SER A 123 5.98 3.31 37.22
C SER A 123 5.79 3.43 35.70
N HIS A 124 4.73 4.11 35.23
CA HIS A 124 4.42 4.31 33.81
C HIS A 124 5.04 5.58 33.23
N ILE A 125 6.02 6.22 33.90
CA ILE A 125 6.56 7.51 33.46
C ILE A 125 7.11 7.51 32.03
N LYS A 126 7.74 6.40 31.60
CA LYS A 126 8.23 6.23 30.22
C LYS A 126 7.08 6.19 29.21
N GLN A 127 5.96 5.58 29.58
CA GLN A 127 4.76 5.52 28.74
C GLN A 127 4.14 6.91 28.59
N ILE A 128 4.10 7.70 29.67
CA ILE A 128 3.63 9.10 29.62
C ILE A 128 4.54 9.93 28.71
N ALA A 129 5.86 9.83 28.84
CA ALA A 129 6.81 10.57 28.01
C ALA A 129 6.63 10.23 26.52
N ASN A 130 6.61 8.94 26.17
CA ASN A 130 6.40 8.49 24.79
C ASN A 130 5.06 8.98 24.22
N TRP A 131 4.01 8.99 25.04
CA TRP A 131 2.69 9.45 24.64
C TRP A 131 2.66 10.96 24.37
N LEU A 132 3.32 11.77 25.21
CA LEU A 132 3.44 13.22 25.00
C LEU A 132 4.29 13.54 23.76
N ASP A 133 5.38 12.81 23.53
CA ASP A 133 6.20 12.98 22.31
C ASP A 133 5.43 12.58 21.05
N GLU A 134 4.63 11.51 21.12
CA GLU A 134 3.75 11.11 20.03
C GLU A 134 2.66 12.15 19.78
N LEU A 135 2.09 12.75 20.83
CA LEU A 135 1.12 13.84 20.74
C LEU A 135 1.75 15.09 20.09
N ALA A 136 2.98 15.46 20.47
CA ALA A 136 3.73 16.55 19.85
C ALA A 136 3.92 16.35 18.34
N ARG A 137 4.23 15.10 17.94
CA ARG A 137 4.54 14.76 16.55
C ARG A 137 3.30 14.54 15.67
N LEU A 138 2.25 13.91 16.20
CA LEU A 138 1.11 13.40 15.43
C LEU A 138 -0.21 14.10 15.75
N GLY A 139 -0.26 14.94 16.79
CA GLY A 139 -1.48 15.56 17.28
C GLY A 139 -2.44 14.58 17.97
N PRO A 140 -3.60 15.07 18.45
CA PRO A 140 -4.58 14.29 19.20
C PRO A 140 -5.13 13.13 18.37
N ALA A 141 -5.29 11.95 18.99
CA ALA A 141 -5.72 10.73 18.29
C ALA A 141 -7.05 10.91 17.53
N GLU A 142 -7.99 11.69 18.07
CA GLU A 142 -9.29 12.00 17.46
C GLU A 142 -9.20 12.81 16.16
N ARG A 143 -8.10 13.54 15.96
CA ARG A 143 -7.82 14.31 14.75
C ARG A 143 -6.86 13.60 13.80
N ARG A 144 -6.31 12.44 14.19
CA ARG A 144 -5.47 11.64 13.32
C ARG A 144 -6.34 10.99 12.24
N PRO A 145 -5.87 10.91 10.99
CA PRO A 145 -6.58 10.14 9.97
C PRO A 145 -6.72 8.69 10.44
N ALA A 146 -7.93 8.14 10.38
CA ALA A 146 -8.18 6.75 10.72
C ALA A 146 -7.29 5.83 9.86
N LYS A 147 -6.52 4.96 10.52
CA LYS A 147 -5.69 3.96 9.83
C LYS A 147 -6.58 2.83 9.31
N VAL A 148 -6.36 2.42 8.06
CA VAL A 148 -6.91 1.23 7.42
C VAL A 148 -5.86 0.11 7.43
N ALA A 149 -6.13 -0.98 6.70
CA ALA A 149 -5.19 -2.08 6.46
C ALA A 149 -3.76 -1.57 6.18
N PHE A 150 -2.75 -2.36 6.58
CA PHE A 150 -1.33 -2.02 6.43
C PHE A 150 -0.86 -0.76 7.20
N GLY A 151 -1.65 -0.27 8.17
CA GLY A 151 -1.32 0.90 9.00
C GLY A 151 -1.32 2.24 8.24
N LEU A 152 -1.89 2.27 7.03
CA LEU A 152 -2.02 3.42 6.15
C LEU A 152 -3.23 4.27 6.49
N THR A 153 -3.24 5.55 6.10
CA THR A 153 -4.49 6.33 6.14
C THR A 153 -5.43 5.90 5.02
N LYS A 154 -6.74 6.17 5.15
CA LYS A 154 -7.72 5.94 4.07
C LYS A 154 -7.28 6.56 2.73
N GLN A 155 -6.73 7.77 2.78
CA GLN A 155 -6.27 8.49 1.59
C GLN A 155 -5.05 7.81 0.94
N GLN A 156 -4.06 7.42 1.75
CA GLN A 156 -2.87 6.71 1.24
C GLN A 156 -3.24 5.37 0.61
N PHE A 157 -4.15 4.62 1.24
CA PHE A 157 -4.60 3.35 0.69
C PHE A 157 -5.40 3.52 -0.61
N ALA A 158 -6.26 4.54 -0.70
CA ALA A 158 -6.98 4.87 -1.93
C ALA A 158 -6.03 5.27 -3.07
N GLU A 159 -5.00 6.06 -2.77
CA GLU A 159 -3.93 6.41 -3.72
C GLU A 159 -3.19 5.15 -4.19
N ILE A 160 -2.85 4.25 -3.28
CA ILE A 160 -2.23 2.95 -3.64
C ILE A 160 -3.11 2.14 -4.58
N LEU A 161 -4.41 2.02 -4.28
CA LEU A 161 -5.34 1.28 -5.14
C LEU A 161 -5.44 1.90 -6.53
N GLU A 162 -5.57 3.22 -6.64
CA GLU A 162 -5.70 3.91 -7.93
C GLU A 162 -4.50 3.69 -8.85
N HIS A 163 -3.31 3.70 -8.26
CA HIS A 163 -2.07 3.45 -8.98
C HIS A 163 -1.83 1.96 -9.26
N ALA A 164 -2.20 1.08 -8.33
CA ALA A 164 -2.11 -0.37 -8.50
C ALA A 164 -3.04 -0.88 -9.60
N ARG A 165 -4.19 -0.24 -9.81
CA ARG A 165 -5.19 -0.53 -10.86
C ARG A 165 -4.67 -0.42 -12.29
N GLN A 166 -3.61 0.34 -12.52
CA GLN A 166 -3.11 0.57 -13.87
C GLN A 166 -2.69 -0.77 -14.51
N PRO A 167 -3.04 -1.03 -15.78
CA PRO A 167 -2.64 -2.26 -16.44
C PRO A 167 -1.12 -2.30 -16.64
N VAL A 168 -0.54 -3.49 -16.60
CA VAL A 168 0.90 -3.70 -16.89
C VAL A 168 1.26 -3.15 -18.28
N GLY A 169 0.44 -3.44 -19.29
CA GLY A 169 0.51 -2.82 -20.61
C GLY A 169 1.65 -3.30 -21.51
N PHE A 170 2.35 -4.38 -21.14
CA PHE A 170 3.39 -5.03 -21.97
C PHE A 170 3.41 -6.53 -21.71
N SER A 171 3.81 -7.30 -22.73
CA SER A 171 3.93 -8.77 -22.59
C SER A 171 5.01 -9.12 -21.56
N THR A 172 4.63 -9.90 -20.55
CA THR A 172 5.57 -10.31 -19.49
C THR A 172 6.17 -11.68 -19.74
N LYS A 173 5.49 -12.54 -20.50
CA LYS A 173 5.87 -13.94 -20.68
C LYS A 173 7.25 -14.06 -21.34
N GLY A 174 8.14 -14.84 -20.73
CA GLY A 174 9.51 -15.07 -21.20
C GLY A 174 10.51 -13.95 -20.88
N LEU A 175 10.08 -12.84 -20.27
CA LEU A 175 11.02 -11.82 -19.79
C LEU A 175 11.78 -12.30 -18.54
N PRO A 176 13.02 -11.83 -18.32
CA PRO A 176 13.70 -11.99 -17.04
C PRO A 176 12.82 -11.43 -15.91
N ARG A 177 12.64 -12.20 -14.83
CA ARG A 177 11.72 -11.84 -13.75
C ARG A 177 12.09 -10.51 -13.09
N LEU A 178 13.38 -10.27 -12.88
CA LEU A 178 13.87 -9.01 -12.31
C LEU A 178 13.52 -7.81 -13.21
N GLU A 179 13.67 -7.97 -14.52
CA GLU A 179 13.31 -6.94 -15.49
C GLU A 179 11.80 -6.65 -15.45
N ALA A 180 10.97 -7.69 -15.44
CA ALA A 180 9.52 -7.55 -15.32
C ALA A 180 9.13 -6.81 -14.03
N ILE A 181 9.69 -7.19 -12.87
CA ILE A 181 9.42 -6.53 -11.58
C ILE A 181 9.77 -5.03 -11.66
N GLN A 182 10.95 -4.70 -12.19
CA GLN A 182 11.39 -3.31 -12.30
C GLN A 182 10.50 -2.51 -13.25
N ARG A 183 10.11 -3.09 -14.39
CA ARG A 183 9.27 -2.42 -15.38
C ARG A 183 7.86 -2.18 -14.84
N VAL A 184 7.23 -3.17 -14.19
CA VAL A 184 5.92 -2.99 -13.54
C VAL A 184 6.00 -1.95 -12.41
N SER A 185 7.07 -1.97 -11.61
CA SER A 185 7.27 -0.98 -10.53
C SER A 185 7.37 0.45 -11.06
N ARG A 186 7.97 0.67 -12.25
CA ARG A 186 7.97 1.98 -12.92
C ARG A 186 6.58 2.39 -13.42
N THR A 187 5.77 1.43 -13.90
CA THR A 187 4.40 1.67 -14.35
C THR A 187 3.47 2.10 -13.21
N LEU A 188 3.69 1.59 -11.99
CA LEU A 188 2.89 1.87 -10.79
C LEU A 188 2.86 3.37 -10.42
N ARG A 189 3.83 4.18 -10.87
CA ARG A 189 3.98 5.62 -10.55
C ARG A 189 3.97 5.95 -9.04
N LEU A 190 4.20 4.95 -8.19
CA LEU A 190 4.38 5.10 -6.75
C LEU A 190 5.82 4.75 -6.37
N PRO A 191 6.33 5.30 -5.27
CA PRO A 191 7.59 4.85 -4.70
C PRO A 191 7.52 3.35 -4.35
N VAL A 192 8.48 2.58 -4.85
CA VAL A 192 8.65 1.15 -4.52
C VAL A 192 10.04 0.96 -3.91
N GLU A 193 10.09 0.69 -2.61
CA GLU A 193 11.33 0.31 -1.92
C GLU A 193 11.65 -1.15 -2.22
N THR A 194 12.86 -1.42 -2.71
CA THR A 194 13.30 -2.76 -3.08
C THR A 194 14.17 -3.37 -1.98
N ALA A 195 13.88 -4.62 -1.59
CA ALA A 195 14.72 -5.34 -0.64
C ALA A 195 16.11 -5.66 -1.21
N LYS A 196 17.11 -5.60 -0.32
CA LYS A 196 18.45 -6.13 -0.59
C LYS A 196 18.33 -7.64 -0.84
N GLY A 197 18.92 -8.13 -1.93
CA GLY A 197 18.91 -9.55 -2.29
C GLY A 197 17.85 -9.97 -3.31
N LEU A 198 16.92 -9.09 -3.69
CA LEU A 198 15.89 -9.41 -4.70
C LEU A 198 16.50 -9.85 -6.05
N ALA A 199 17.56 -9.17 -6.51
CA ALA A 199 18.24 -9.51 -7.75
C ALA A 199 18.89 -10.90 -7.70
N ALA A 200 19.54 -11.25 -6.57
CA ALA A 200 20.13 -12.57 -6.40
C ALA A 200 19.08 -13.69 -6.31
N ALA A 201 17.94 -13.41 -5.68
CA ALA A 201 16.85 -14.38 -5.52
C ALA A 201 16.04 -14.62 -6.81
N THR A 202 16.03 -13.66 -7.73
CA THR A 202 15.40 -13.81 -9.04
C THR A 202 16.30 -14.52 -10.05
N GLY A 203 17.62 -14.33 -9.95
CA GLY A 203 18.59 -15.04 -10.80
C GLY A 203 18.28 -14.90 -12.29
N ASP A 204 18.43 -16.00 -13.03
CA ASP A 204 18.12 -16.10 -14.46
C ASP A 204 16.67 -16.57 -14.72
N ASP A 205 15.81 -16.54 -13.71
CA ASP A 205 14.42 -16.99 -13.83
C ASP A 205 13.62 -16.09 -14.77
N VAL A 206 12.72 -16.71 -15.54
CA VAL A 206 11.86 -16.04 -16.51
C VAL A 206 10.40 -16.14 -16.12
N VAL A 207 9.61 -15.15 -16.48
CA VAL A 207 8.18 -15.13 -16.18
C VAL A 207 7.44 -16.14 -17.07
N ALA A 208 6.69 -17.07 -16.46
CA ALA A 208 5.92 -18.06 -17.21
C ALA A 208 4.56 -17.52 -17.68
N GLU A 209 4.01 -16.57 -16.92
CA GLU A 209 2.68 -15.98 -17.09
C GLU A 209 2.68 -14.77 -18.01
N GLU A 210 1.55 -14.58 -18.70
CA GLU A 210 1.22 -13.30 -19.34
C GLU A 210 0.39 -12.45 -18.38
N LEU A 211 0.91 -11.28 -18.02
CA LEU A 211 0.34 -10.36 -17.03
C LEU A 211 -0.01 -9.00 -17.65
N ALA A 212 0.18 -8.80 -18.97
CA ALA A 212 -0.01 -7.52 -19.67
C ALA A 212 -1.35 -6.83 -19.37
N GLU A 213 -2.43 -7.61 -19.28
CA GLU A 213 -3.78 -7.09 -19.10
C GLU A 213 -4.19 -6.94 -17.63
N LEU A 214 -3.40 -7.50 -16.70
CA LEU A 214 -3.65 -7.41 -15.27
C LEU A 214 -3.16 -6.06 -14.74
N SER A 215 -3.75 -5.65 -13.63
CA SER A 215 -3.29 -4.53 -12.81
C SER A 215 -1.89 -4.75 -12.24
N CYS A 216 -1.14 -3.66 -12.10
CA CYS A 216 0.24 -3.67 -11.63
C CYS A 216 0.39 -4.23 -10.21
N GLY A 217 -0.58 -4.00 -9.31
CA GLY A 217 -0.54 -4.53 -7.94
C GLY A 217 -0.54 -6.05 -7.91
N THR A 218 -1.56 -6.65 -8.53
CA THR A 218 -1.71 -8.09 -8.70
C THR A 218 -0.52 -8.70 -9.47
N ALA A 219 -0.08 -8.06 -10.55
CA ALA A 219 1.07 -8.52 -11.32
C ALA A 219 2.36 -8.53 -10.49
N LEU A 220 2.66 -7.49 -9.71
CA LEU A 220 3.82 -7.46 -8.82
C LEU A 220 3.73 -8.54 -7.74
N ALA A 221 2.56 -8.70 -7.11
CA ALA A 221 2.36 -9.77 -6.13
C ALA A 221 2.62 -11.16 -6.73
N CYS A 222 2.21 -11.39 -7.98
CA CYS A 222 2.46 -12.62 -8.71
C CYS A 222 3.96 -12.81 -9.02
N LEU A 223 4.61 -11.76 -9.55
CA LEU A 223 6.03 -11.81 -9.94
C LEU A 223 6.97 -12.05 -8.76
N LEU A 224 6.66 -11.50 -7.59
CA LEU A 224 7.53 -11.57 -6.40
C LEU A 224 7.47 -12.92 -5.68
N ARG A 225 6.34 -13.62 -5.79
CA ARG A 225 6.06 -14.81 -5.00
C ARG A 225 7.06 -15.96 -5.26
N PRO A 226 7.40 -16.34 -6.52
CA PRO A 226 8.40 -17.37 -6.79
C PRO A 226 9.79 -17.07 -6.21
N ALA A 227 10.16 -15.79 -6.11
CA ALA A 227 11.43 -15.36 -5.54
C ALA A 227 11.43 -15.36 -4.00
N GLY A 228 10.31 -15.68 -3.35
CA GLY A 228 10.17 -15.63 -1.88
C GLY A 228 9.96 -14.23 -1.32
N TYR A 229 9.55 -13.26 -2.15
CA TYR A 229 9.25 -11.89 -1.74
C TYR A 229 7.75 -11.60 -1.82
N CYS A 230 7.32 -10.57 -1.11
CA CYS A 230 5.96 -10.05 -1.15
C CYS A 230 5.96 -8.53 -1.29
N LEU A 231 4.84 -8.03 -1.80
CA LEU A 231 4.55 -6.61 -1.90
C LEU A 231 3.78 -6.18 -0.65
N VAL A 232 4.24 -5.13 0.03
CA VAL A 232 3.59 -4.60 1.25
C VAL A 232 3.33 -3.10 1.09
N PRO A 233 2.08 -2.65 1.14
CA PRO A 233 1.74 -1.23 1.21
C PRO A 233 2.38 -0.57 2.43
N ARG A 234 3.06 0.57 2.23
CA ARG A 234 3.68 1.32 3.33
C ARG A 234 3.63 2.82 3.09
N SER A 235 3.68 3.58 4.19
CA SER A 235 3.96 5.01 4.11
C SER A 235 5.46 5.21 3.97
N LEU A 236 5.91 5.68 2.81
CA LEU A 236 7.31 5.97 2.50
C LEU A 236 7.51 7.49 2.54
N ASN A 237 8.22 7.99 3.56
CA ASN A 237 8.43 9.42 3.79
C ASN A 237 7.10 10.22 3.84
N GLY A 238 6.06 9.66 4.46
CA GLY A 238 4.73 10.25 4.56
C GLY A 238 3.84 10.11 3.32
N ARG A 239 4.38 9.58 2.21
CA ARG A 239 3.64 9.33 0.96
C ARG A 239 3.19 7.88 0.86
N ALA A 240 2.17 7.61 0.06
CA ALA A 240 1.76 6.25 -0.21
C ALA A 240 2.79 5.56 -1.13
N GLY A 241 3.05 4.28 -0.89
CA GLY A 241 3.99 3.51 -1.69
C GLY A 241 4.00 2.04 -1.29
N PHE A 242 4.95 1.29 -1.85
CA PHE A 242 5.12 -0.13 -1.59
C PHE A 242 6.54 -0.44 -1.14
N ALA A 243 6.67 -1.44 -0.28
CA ALA A 243 7.94 -2.08 0.01
C ALA A 243 7.89 -3.53 -0.48
N ILE A 244 8.93 -3.94 -1.21
CA ILE A 244 9.20 -5.33 -1.54
C ILE A 244 10.05 -5.89 -0.42
N VAL A 245 9.55 -6.92 0.26
CA VAL A 245 10.20 -7.52 1.43
C VAL A 245 10.20 -9.03 1.33
N GLN A 246 11.14 -9.68 1.99
CA GLN A 246 11.15 -11.15 2.06
C GLN A 246 9.91 -11.64 2.80
N SER A 247 9.27 -12.67 2.27
CA SER A 247 8.06 -13.23 2.85
C SER A 247 8.36 -13.89 4.21
N GLN A 248 7.55 -13.56 5.21
CA GLN A 248 7.58 -14.19 6.54
C GLN A 248 6.17 -14.64 6.92
N PRO A 249 6.04 -15.66 7.80
CA PRO A 249 4.74 -16.08 8.31
C PRO A 249 3.98 -14.92 8.98
N ALA A 250 2.65 -14.94 8.86
CA ALA A 250 1.74 -13.96 9.49
C ALA A 250 1.91 -12.49 9.06
N MET A 251 2.64 -12.23 7.96
CA MET A 251 2.67 -10.89 7.37
C MET A 251 1.37 -10.56 6.64
N GLU A 252 0.86 -9.34 6.86
CA GLU A 252 -0.15 -8.76 5.98
C GLU A 252 0.54 -8.36 4.67
N ILE A 253 0.18 -9.02 3.56
CA ILE A 253 0.79 -8.83 2.25
C ILE A 253 -0.26 -8.42 1.22
N TRP A 254 0.17 -7.69 0.19
CA TRP A 254 -0.67 -7.43 -0.97
C TRP A 254 -0.99 -8.76 -1.68
N PRO A 255 -2.26 -9.08 -1.92
CA PRO A 255 -2.64 -10.38 -2.43
C PRO A 255 -2.44 -10.47 -3.95
N ILE A 256 -2.40 -11.70 -4.45
CA ILE A 256 -2.52 -11.97 -5.90
C ILE A 256 -4.01 -12.04 -6.20
N GLY A 257 -4.58 -10.91 -6.58
CA GLY A 257 -6.01 -10.72 -6.70
C GLY A 257 -6.73 -10.78 -5.34
N TRP A 258 -7.83 -10.05 -5.27
CA TRP A 258 -8.71 -9.92 -4.12
C TRP A 258 -9.84 -10.95 -4.21
N GLU A 259 -10.30 -11.39 -3.05
CA GLU A 259 -11.52 -12.17 -2.99
C GLU A 259 -12.69 -11.33 -3.52
N PRO A 260 -13.55 -11.88 -4.40
CA PRO A 260 -14.70 -11.16 -4.88
C PRO A 260 -15.62 -10.71 -3.73
N PRO A 261 -16.26 -9.54 -3.85
CA PRO A 261 -17.30 -9.12 -2.90
C PRO A 261 -18.41 -10.19 -2.77
N PRO A 262 -18.99 -10.39 -1.58
CA PRO A 262 -20.01 -11.43 -1.35
C PRO A 262 -21.26 -11.32 -2.22
N ASP A 263 -21.56 -10.11 -2.73
CA ASP A 263 -22.67 -9.81 -3.62
C ASP A 263 -22.37 -10.10 -5.11
N LYS A 264 -21.10 -10.32 -5.48
CA LYS A 264 -20.70 -10.69 -6.84
C LYS A 264 -20.55 -12.21 -6.98
N SER A 265 -21.39 -12.80 -7.82
CA SER A 265 -21.40 -14.23 -8.12
C SER A 265 -20.52 -14.61 -9.32
N LEU A 266 -20.15 -15.89 -9.43
CA LEU A 266 -19.44 -16.45 -10.59
C LEU A 266 -20.15 -16.13 -11.92
N LYS A 267 -21.49 -16.14 -11.94
CA LYS A 267 -22.30 -15.81 -13.12
C LYS A 267 -22.12 -14.37 -13.59
N GLN A 268 -21.87 -13.43 -12.67
CA GLN A 268 -21.65 -12.03 -13.00
C GLN A 268 -20.19 -11.77 -13.41
N LEU A 269 -19.24 -12.44 -12.77
CA LEU A 269 -17.81 -12.15 -12.92
C LEU A 269 -17.15 -12.92 -14.07
N ALA A 270 -17.56 -14.16 -14.29
CA ALA A 270 -16.99 -15.02 -15.33
C ALA A 270 -18.09 -15.97 -15.88
N PRO A 271 -19.12 -15.41 -16.56
CA PRO A 271 -20.26 -16.19 -17.07
C PRO A 271 -19.83 -17.32 -18.01
N ASP A 272 -18.77 -17.10 -18.80
CA ASP A 272 -18.27 -18.07 -19.79
C ASP A 272 -17.77 -19.36 -19.12
N LEU A 273 -17.37 -19.32 -17.84
CA LEU A 273 -17.06 -20.54 -17.08
C LEU A 273 -18.28 -21.43 -16.84
N LEU A 274 -19.49 -20.90 -16.96
CA LEU A 274 -20.75 -21.62 -16.81
C LEU A 274 -21.32 -22.12 -18.14
N GLU A 275 -20.66 -21.84 -19.27
CA GLU A 275 -21.06 -22.38 -20.57
C GLU A 275 -20.92 -23.90 -20.57
N VAL A 276 -21.95 -24.59 -21.05
CA VAL A 276 -22.00 -26.05 -21.16
C VAL A 276 -21.28 -26.50 -22.42
N ILE A 277 -20.31 -27.39 -22.26
CA ILE A 277 -19.53 -27.99 -23.33
C ILE A 277 -19.70 -29.51 -23.34
N ASN A 278 -19.56 -30.10 -24.52
CA ASN A 278 -19.27 -31.54 -24.63
C ASN A 278 -17.76 -31.70 -24.45
N VAL A 279 -17.34 -32.24 -23.32
CA VAL A 279 -15.92 -32.44 -23.02
C VAL A 279 -15.57 -33.92 -23.07
N HIS A 280 -14.42 -34.23 -23.63
CA HIS A 280 -13.75 -35.50 -23.49
C HIS A 280 -12.25 -35.22 -23.44
N LEU A 281 -11.64 -35.51 -22.30
CA LEU A 281 -10.20 -35.40 -22.12
C LEU A 281 -9.69 -36.79 -21.77
N GLU A 282 -8.76 -37.31 -22.57
CA GLU A 282 -8.09 -38.57 -22.32
C GLU A 282 -6.58 -38.33 -22.31
N LYS A 283 -5.95 -38.66 -21.19
CA LYS A 283 -4.50 -38.56 -20.97
C LYS A 283 -3.91 -37.19 -21.32
N VAL A 284 -4.57 -36.12 -20.91
CA VAL A 284 -4.13 -34.74 -21.18
C VAL A 284 -3.38 -34.18 -19.97
N PRO A 285 -2.26 -33.45 -20.15
CA PRO A 285 -1.63 -32.72 -19.04
C PRO A 285 -2.55 -31.66 -18.43
N ALA A 286 -2.56 -31.53 -17.11
CA ALA A 286 -3.37 -30.54 -16.42
C ALA A 286 -3.04 -29.09 -16.86
N SER A 287 -1.77 -28.80 -17.19
CA SER A 287 -1.35 -27.50 -17.75
C SER A 287 -2.09 -27.14 -19.03
N ASP A 288 -2.33 -28.11 -19.90
CA ASP A 288 -2.93 -27.89 -21.21
C ASP A 288 -4.43 -27.64 -21.06
N VAL A 289 -5.07 -28.35 -20.12
CA VAL A 289 -6.46 -28.11 -19.74
C VAL A 289 -6.63 -26.70 -19.17
N ILE A 290 -5.73 -26.27 -18.27
CA ILE A 290 -5.74 -24.92 -17.69
C ILE A 290 -5.63 -23.87 -18.80
N SER A 291 -4.63 -24.02 -19.68
CA SER A 291 -4.39 -23.06 -20.77
C SER A 291 -5.56 -23.01 -21.75
N ALA A 292 -6.08 -24.16 -22.18
CA ALA A 292 -7.17 -24.24 -23.14
C ALA A 292 -8.45 -23.62 -22.59
N ILE A 293 -8.80 -23.90 -21.33
CA ILE A 293 -9.99 -23.31 -20.70
C ILE A 293 -9.80 -21.82 -20.49
N SER A 294 -8.66 -21.38 -19.93
CA SER A 294 -8.34 -19.96 -19.71
C SER A 294 -8.46 -19.14 -20.99
N GLN A 295 -7.94 -19.65 -22.12
CA GLN A 295 -8.05 -19.00 -23.43
C GLN A 295 -9.50 -18.96 -23.95
N ARG A 296 -10.27 -20.04 -23.79
CA ARG A 296 -11.67 -20.13 -24.24
C ARG A 296 -12.57 -19.14 -23.50
N VAL A 297 -12.45 -19.08 -22.18
CA VAL A 297 -13.28 -18.22 -21.32
C VAL A 297 -12.71 -16.81 -21.14
N LYS A 298 -11.52 -16.54 -21.72
CA LYS A 298 -10.81 -15.25 -21.65
C LYS A 298 -10.59 -14.75 -20.22
N VAL A 299 -10.37 -15.68 -19.28
CA VAL A 299 -10.01 -15.37 -17.90
C VAL A 299 -8.60 -15.91 -17.65
N PRO A 300 -7.61 -15.04 -17.35
CA PRO A 300 -6.23 -15.46 -17.17
C PRO A 300 -6.10 -16.42 -15.98
N ALA A 301 -5.31 -17.47 -16.14
CA ALA A 301 -4.98 -18.42 -15.09
C ALA A 301 -3.55 -18.20 -14.58
N LEU A 302 -3.41 -18.01 -13.27
CA LEU A 302 -2.13 -17.82 -12.58
C LEU A 302 -1.86 -19.00 -11.65
N LEU A 303 -0.62 -19.47 -11.60
CA LEU A 303 -0.20 -20.60 -10.77
C LEU A 303 0.48 -20.13 -9.47
N ASP A 304 0.13 -20.76 -8.35
CA ASP A 304 0.86 -20.62 -7.09
C ASP A 304 2.14 -21.48 -7.09
N HIS A 305 3.17 -21.03 -7.79
CA HIS A 305 4.44 -21.77 -7.91
C HIS A 305 5.02 -22.19 -6.56
N ASN A 306 4.85 -21.38 -5.50
CA ASN A 306 5.34 -21.72 -4.16
C ASN A 306 4.56 -22.90 -3.55
N ALA A 307 3.24 -22.88 -3.67
CA ALA A 307 2.39 -23.97 -3.19
C ALA A 307 2.66 -25.27 -3.97
N LEU A 308 2.74 -25.15 -5.29
CA LEU A 308 3.04 -26.26 -6.19
C LEU A 308 4.40 -26.87 -5.86
N ALA A 309 5.45 -26.05 -5.74
CA ALA A 309 6.80 -26.51 -5.39
C ALA A 309 6.84 -27.16 -4.00
N ARG A 310 6.18 -26.58 -2.99
CA ARG A 310 6.10 -27.14 -1.62
C ARG A 310 5.51 -28.55 -1.59
N HIS A 311 4.59 -28.85 -2.51
CA HIS A 311 3.94 -30.16 -2.60
C HIS A 311 4.44 -31.03 -3.75
N GLY A 312 5.48 -30.59 -4.48
CA GLY A 312 6.05 -31.31 -5.61
C GLY A 312 5.06 -31.55 -6.76
N ILE A 313 4.09 -30.64 -6.95
CA ILE A 313 3.07 -30.76 -8.00
C ILE A 313 3.53 -30.03 -9.25
N GLU A 314 3.64 -30.77 -10.35
CA GLU A 314 3.97 -30.23 -11.67
C GLU A 314 2.77 -30.41 -12.61
N PRO A 315 1.99 -29.36 -12.91
CA PRO A 315 0.78 -29.47 -13.75
C PRO A 315 1.05 -30.04 -15.15
N ALA A 316 2.25 -29.85 -15.69
CA ALA A 316 2.66 -30.39 -16.98
C ALA A 316 2.91 -31.91 -16.96
N LYS A 317 3.16 -32.50 -15.79
CA LYS A 317 3.35 -33.94 -15.61
C LYS A 317 2.10 -34.64 -15.08
N ALA A 318 1.17 -33.90 -14.49
CA ALA A 318 -0.08 -34.43 -13.98
C ALA A 318 -1.04 -34.73 -15.15
N ILE A 319 -1.17 -36.01 -15.48
CA ILE A 319 -2.09 -36.49 -16.52
C ILE A 319 -3.50 -36.61 -15.93
N VAL A 320 -4.50 -36.08 -16.64
CA VAL A 320 -5.89 -36.05 -16.20
C VAL A 320 -6.83 -36.59 -17.27
N ASP A 321 -7.94 -37.16 -16.80
CA ASP A 321 -8.99 -37.71 -17.64
C ASP A 321 -10.33 -37.09 -17.26
N VAL A 322 -11.10 -36.63 -18.24
CA VAL A 322 -12.48 -36.18 -18.02
C VAL A 322 -13.39 -36.97 -18.96
N PRO A 323 -14.28 -37.81 -18.40
CA PRO A 323 -15.11 -38.69 -19.20
C PRO A 323 -16.02 -37.88 -20.13
N PRO A 324 -16.40 -38.44 -21.29
CA PRO A 324 -17.35 -37.83 -22.21
C PRO A 324 -18.62 -37.37 -21.49
N GLY A 325 -18.99 -36.10 -21.66
CA GLY A 325 -20.23 -35.60 -21.08
C GLY A 325 -20.48 -34.12 -21.32
N LYS A 326 -21.74 -33.71 -21.07
CA LYS A 326 -22.17 -32.32 -21.07
C LYS A 326 -21.97 -31.72 -19.69
N ILE A 327 -20.93 -30.91 -19.52
CA ILE A 327 -20.63 -30.19 -18.27
C ILE A 327 -20.15 -28.78 -18.58
N THR A 328 -20.07 -27.91 -17.58
CA THR A 328 -19.55 -26.55 -17.77
C THR A 328 -18.02 -26.51 -17.82
N TYR A 329 -17.43 -25.44 -18.37
CA TYR A 329 -15.98 -25.20 -18.26
C TYR A 329 -15.49 -25.22 -16.81
N ALA A 330 -16.23 -24.61 -15.88
CA ALA A 330 -15.93 -24.63 -14.44
C ALA A 330 -15.88 -26.07 -13.88
N ALA A 331 -16.84 -26.91 -14.26
CA ALA A 331 -16.91 -28.30 -13.81
C ALA A 331 -15.77 -29.15 -14.42
N ALA A 332 -15.48 -28.96 -15.70
CA ALA A 332 -14.36 -29.61 -16.38
C ALA A 332 -13.02 -29.24 -15.73
N LEU A 333 -12.77 -27.93 -15.54
CA LEU A 333 -11.57 -27.43 -14.89
C LEU A 333 -11.42 -27.97 -13.47
N ARG A 334 -12.50 -27.94 -12.67
CA ARG A 334 -12.49 -28.47 -11.29
C ARG A 334 -12.12 -29.95 -11.26
N ARG A 335 -12.69 -30.77 -12.15
CA ARG A 335 -12.41 -32.22 -12.22
C ARG A 335 -10.96 -32.50 -12.62
N ALA A 336 -10.44 -31.77 -13.60
CA ALA A 336 -9.05 -31.88 -14.02
C ALA A 336 -8.09 -31.47 -12.90
N LEU A 337 -8.29 -30.29 -12.31
CA LEU A 337 -7.44 -29.81 -11.22
C LEU A 337 -7.47 -30.73 -10.00
N PHE A 338 -8.64 -31.27 -9.64
CA PHE A 338 -8.75 -32.17 -8.50
C PHE A 338 -7.90 -33.45 -8.66
N GLN A 339 -7.86 -34.04 -9.86
CA GLN A 339 -6.98 -35.18 -10.16
C GLN A 339 -5.50 -34.83 -10.05
N ALA A 340 -5.14 -33.58 -10.36
CA ALA A 340 -3.78 -33.06 -10.19
C ALA A 340 -3.46 -32.60 -8.75
N GLY A 341 -4.38 -32.75 -7.78
CA GLY A 341 -4.20 -32.25 -6.41
C GLY A 341 -4.32 -30.73 -6.26
N LEU A 342 -4.97 -30.08 -7.23
CA LEU A 342 -5.10 -28.63 -7.36
C LEU A 342 -6.55 -28.17 -7.20
N LYS A 343 -6.72 -26.89 -6.91
CA LYS A 343 -7.99 -26.15 -6.97
C LYS A 343 -7.77 -24.81 -7.67
N TYR A 344 -8.87 -24.20 -8.10
CA TYR A 344 -8.86 -22.80 -8.51
C TYR A 344 -9.74 -21.96 -7.58
N GLU A 345 -9.35 -20.71 -7.42
CA GLU A 345 -10.12 -19.66 -6.77
C GLU A 345 -10.36 -18.55 -7.80
N LEU A 346 -11.60 -18.07 -7.91
CA LEU A 346 -11.88 -16.87 -8.69
C LEU A 346 -11.46 -15.66 -7.85
N ARG A 347 -10.59 -14.81 -8.40
CA ARG A 347 -10.14 -13.57 -7.75
C ARG A 347 -10.33 -12.39 -8.70
N LEU A 348 -10.34 -11.20 -8.14
CA LEU A 348 -10.41 -9.95 -8.88
C LEU A 348 -9.11 -9.19 -8.74
N ASP A 349 -8.58 -8.69 -9.84
CA ASP A 349 -7.46 -7.75 -9.78
C ASP A 349 -7.94 -6.39 -9.23
N GLU A 350 -7.03 -5.43 -9.04
CA GLU A 350 -7.44 -4.13 -8.49
C GLU A 350 -8.44 -3.39 -9.39
N ALA A 351 -8.47 -3.70 -10.68
CA ALA A 351 -9.34 -3.12 -11.70
C ALA A 351 -10.64 -3.93 -11.92
N ASP A 352 -11.02 -4.76 -10.94
CA ASP A 352 -12.22 -5.63 -10.98
C ASP A 352 -12.20 -6.68 -12.11
N LYS A 353 -11.04 -6.96 -12.72
CA LYS A 353 -10.91 -7.99 -13.75
C LYS A 353 -10.78 -9.37 -13.12
N PRO A 354 -11.53 -10.38 -13.59
CA PRO A 354 -11.44 -11.73 -13.07
C PRO A 354 -10.12 -12.40 -13.45
N LEU A 355 -9.59 -13.20 -12.53
CA LEU A 355 -8.50 -14.14 -12.77
C LEU A 355 -8.74 -15.46 -12.03
N LEU A 356 -8.18 -16.54 -12.56
CA LEU A 356 -8.19 -17.86 -11.93
C LEU A 356 -6.87 -18.05 -11.18
N TRP A 357 -6.93 -18.08 -9.85
CA TRP A 357 -5.78 -18.42 -9.01
C TRP A 357 -5.75 -19.91 -8.74
N ILE A 358 -4.76 -20.61 -9.29
CA ILE A 358 -4.62 -22.06 -9.19
C ILE A 358 -3.57 -22.39 -8.14
N THR A 359 -3.99 -23.13 -7.11
CA THR A 359 -3.15 -23.51 -5.97
C THR A 359 -3.47 -24.92 -5.52
N THR A 360 -2.78 -25.41 -4.50
CA THR A 360 -2.91 -26.79 -4.03
C THR A 360 -4.17 -27.00 -3.19
N LEU A 361 -4.71 -28.22 -3.22
CA LEU A 361 -5.78 -28.65 -2.29
C LEU A 361 -5.26 -28.83 -0.86
N LYS A 362 -3.95 -29.12 -0.73
CA LYS A 362 -3.29 -29.29 0.56
C LYS A 362 -3.13 -27.92 1.26
N PRO A 363 -3.31 -27.87 2.59
CA PRO A 363 -3.07 -26.64 3.36
C PRO A 363 -1.59 -26.23 3.26
N LEU A 364 -1.36 -24.91 3.23
CA LEU A 364 -0.04 -24.29 3.09
C LEU A 364 0.78 -24.29 4.37
#